data_AF-A0A354XAW5-F1
#
_entry.id   AF-A0A354XAW5-F1
#
_cell.length_a   1.000
_cell.length_b   1.000
_cell.length_c   1.000
_cell.angle_alpha   90.00
_cell.angle_beta   90.00
_cell.angle_gamma   90.00
#
_symmetry.space_group_name_H-M   'P 1'
#
loop_
_entity.id
_entity.type
_entity.pdbx_description
1 polymer ?
#
loop_
_entity_poly.entity_id
_entity_poly.type
_entity_poly.pdbx_seq_one_letter_code
_entity_poly.pdbx_strand_id
1 'polypeptide(L)'
;MKFFHPSPESIPSAILGEAVLSSVSDVRDSLPEQHRAHFETLRQEIIDFAQAHNIPREALAKPDLLREAASKLPTPDLERLANLLERFEYLLKNKEPWKEKLPEHLQDIERLYHLREQYTSQVALLEQVGILKEGTILGIDNKKYPIPTLEQIASRLFERREMLHTKHDQGFTKLLLVPFGMSLDTLINTLKQFLLSYNQSHPSFNLDTDNPLYTWSGYQGADIGDSPKLVYYPQSFTKEGHGGKTKARILEEQDNNPDFFPGWTIHLLQPSNLNTQDTETLKGFAPIPRKGQGTSQGDLTPRPPLESGQSSIEYLSILQKAKGDEDSPYHHESGLTPEDWIIAFMIHLTETGKFLDNWQNNTESISYLTGAFFSSSTSVPFAYWDRVRRRVRLFRFDPRNRGGYVGVRFSVVV
;
A
#
# COMPACT_ATOMS: atom_id res chain seq x y z
N MET A 1 33.56 -6.60 8.88
CA MET A 1 32.84 -7.27 10.00
C MET A 1 32.98 -8.77 9.80
N LYS A 2 33.40 -9.53 10.82
CA LYS A 2 33.60 -10.99 10.70
C LYS A 2 32.23 -11.67 10.66
N PHE A 3 31.90 -12.27 9.53
CA PHE A 3 30.73 -13.13 9.39
C PHE A 3 30.86 -14.32 10.34
N PHE A 4 30.01 -14.38 11.36
CA PHE A 4 29.78 -15.60 12.10
C PHE A 4 28.93 -16.51 11.19
N HIS A 5 29.53 -17.56 10.65
CA HIS A 5 28.80 -18.70 10.13
C HIS A 5 28.27 -19.51 11.32
N PRO A 6 26.95 -19.63 11.54
CA PRO A 6 26.44 -20.75 12.30
C PRO A 6 26.54 -21.99 11.39
N SER A 7 27.29 -22.99 11.86
CA SER A 7 27.36 -24.31 11.23
C SER A 7 25.96 -24.92 11.12
N PRO A 8 25.54 -25.43 9.95
CA PRO A 8 24.28 -26.15 9.78
C PRO A 8 24.45 -27.60 10.23
N GLU A 9 24.68 -27.82 11.52
CA GLU A 9 24.74 -29.16 12.10
C GLU A 9 23.96 -29.23 13.41
N SER A 10 22.69 -29.64 13.34
CA SER A 10 22.05 -30.62 14.24
C SER A 10 20.53 -30.78 13.99
N ILE A 11 20.18 -31.54 12.93
CA ILE A 11 19.05 -32.50 12.75
C ILE A 11 17.58 -32.05 13.08
N PRO A 12 16.60 -32.25 12.15
CA PRO A 12 16.74 -32.39 10.70
C PRO A 12 15.65 -31.68 9.86
N SER A 13 16.07 -31.27 8.67
CA SER A 13 15.25 -30.94 7.50
C SER A 13 14.08 -31.87 7.16
N ALA A 14 14.02 -33.06 7.77
CA ALA A 14 12.94 -34.01 7.59
C ALA A 14 11.61 -33.52 8.20
N ILE A 15 11.65 -32.83 9.35
CA ILE A 15 10.43 -32.25 9.98
C ILE A 15 9.86 -31.12 9.13
N LEU A 16 10.75 -30.27 8.60
CA LEU A 16 10.43 -29.21 7.64
C LEU A 16 9.82 -29.80 6.36
N GLY A 17 10.42 -30.86 5.82
CA GLY A 17 9.92 -31.57 4.65
C GLY A 17 8.55 -32.22 4.84
N GLU A 18 8.32 -32.92 5.96
CA GLU A 18 7.03 -33.52 6.28
C GLU A 18 5.93 -32.46 6.48
N ALA A 19 6.22 -31.39 7.23
CA ALA A 19 5.28 -30.31 7.49
C ALA A 19 4.85 -29.55 6.22
N VAL A 20 5.73 -29.45 5.22
CA VAL A 20 5.44 -28.80 3.94
C VAL A 20 4.70 -29.74 2.97
N LEU A 21 5.05 -31.05 2.93
CA LEU A 21 4.61 -31.98 1.89
C LEU A 21 3.51 -32.99 2.27
N SER A 22 3.42 -33.53 3.50
CA SER A 22 2.42 -34.58 3.80
C SER A 22 2.23 -34.94 5.29
N SER A 23 0.96 -35.18 5.69
CA SER A 23 0.40 -35.38 7.06
C SER A 23 0.24 -34.09 7.87
N VAL A 24 -0.55 -33.16 7.33
CA VAL A 24 -0.77 -31.82 7.86
C VAL A 24 -1.50 -31.83 9.20
N SER A 25 -2.36 -32.83 9.47
CA SER A 25 -3.12 -32.89 10.71
C SER A 25 -2.21 -32.99 11.92
N ASP A 26 -1.26 -33.93 11.96
CA ASP A 26 -0.55 -34.21 13.22
C ASP A 26 0.41 -33.07 13.60
N VAL A 27 1.10 -32.47 12.62
CA VAL A 27 2.02 -31.34 12.85
C VAL A 27 1.26 -30.07 13.19
N ARG A 28 0.20 -29.74 12.44
CA ARG A 28 -0.66 -28.59 12.73
C ARG A 28 -1.39 -28.76 14.05
N ASP A 29 -1.91 -29.94 14.32
CA ASP A 29 -2.69 -30.22 15.53
C ASP A 29 -1.81 -30.27 16.78
N SER A 30 -0.49 -30.50 16.60
CA SER A 30 0.52 -30.31 17.65
C SER A 30 0.76 -28.84 18.04
N LEU A 31 0.31 -27.89 17.23
CA LEU A 31 0.38 -26.45 17.55
C LEU A 31 -0.86 -26.03 18.37
N PRO A 32 -0.70 -25.08 19.31
CA PRO A 32 -1.82 -24.41 19.95
C PRO A 32 -2.81 -23.90 18.91
N GLU A 33 -4.10 -24.05 19.18
CA GLU A 33 -5.17 -23.77 18.21
C GLU A 33 -5.09 -22.34 17.64
N GLN A 34 -4.75 -21.38 18.49
CA GLN A 34 -4.51 -19.97 18.14
C GLN A 34 -3.38 -19.71 17.13
N HIS A 35 -2.49 -20.68 16.89
CA HIS A 35 -1.33 -20.55 16.00
C HIS A 35 -1.43 -21.40 14.73
N ARG A 36 -2.50 -22.19 14.59
CA ARG A 36 -2.73 -23.04 13.41
C ARG A 36 -2.96 -22.21 12.15
N ALA A 37 -3.64 -21.07 12.25
CA ALA A 37 -3.83 -20.18 11.10
C ALA A 37 -2.48 -19.61 10.60
N HIS A 38 -1.60 -19.19 11.52
CA HIS A 38 -0.28 -18.69 11.18
C HIS A 38 0.61 -19.77 10.52
N PHE A 39 0.50 -21.02 10.99
CA PHE A 39 1.13 -22.17 10.35
C PHE A 39 0.70 -22.34 8.90
N GLU A 40 -0.61 -22.31 8.62
CA GLU A 40 -1.12 -22.44 7.25
C GLU A 40 -0.69 -21.26 6.37
N THR A 41 -0.66 -20.04 6.90
CA THR A 41 -0.17 -18.85 6.17
C THR A 41 1.30 -19.01 5.77
N LEU A 42 2.20 -19.29 6.72
CA LEU A 42 3.63 -19.48 6.43
C LEU A 42 3.87 -20.64 5.46
N ARG A 43 3.14 -21.73 5.64
CA ARG A 43 3.22 -22.90 4.76
C ARG A 43 2.81 -22.53 3.34
N GLN A 44 1.71 -21.80 3.17
CA GLN A 44 1.25 -21.37 1.86
C GLN A 44 2.23 -20.38 1.22
N GLU A 45 2.79 -19.44 1.99
CA GLU A 45 3.84 -18.53 1.50
C GLU A 45 5.06 -19.29 0.95
N ILE A 46 5.52 -20.35 1.62
CA ILE A 46 6.63 -21.19 1.14
C ILE A 46 6.26 -21.92 -0.16
N ILE A 47 5.04 -22.45 -0.25
CA ILE A 47 4.56 -23.15 -1.45
C ILE A 47 4.45 -22.19 -2.63
N ASP A 48 3.85 -21.03 -2.42
CA ASP A 48 3.65 -20.01 -3.45
C ASP A 48 5.00 -19.45 -3.94
N PHE A 49 5.94 -19.22 -3.01
CA PHE A 49 7.32 -18.86 -3.35
C PHE A 49 7.98 -19.94 -4.22
N ALA A 50 7.92 -21.20 -3.81
CA ALA A 50 8.51 -22.30 -4.58
C ALA A 50 7.93 -22.40 -5.99
N GLN A 51 6.60 -22.27 -6.11
CA GLN A 51 5.91 -22.28 -7.40
C GLN A 51 6.34 -21.11 -8.29
N ALA A 52 6.45 -19.91 -7.75
CA ALA A 52 6.87 -18.71 -8.49
C ALA A 52 8.29 -18.82 -9.05
N HIS A 53 9.19 -19.50 -8.33
CA HIS A 53 10.59 -19.68 -8.73
C HIS A 53 10.87 -21.01 -9.44
N ASN A 54 9.83 -21.74 -9.87
CA ASN A 54 9.94 -23.06 -10.50
C ASN A 54 10.74 -24.08 -9.66
N ILE A 55 10.69 -23.95 -8.34
CA ILE A 55 11.29 -24.90 -7.40
C ILE A 55 10.30 -26.07 -7.25
N PRO A 56 10.69 -27.30 -7.63
CA PRO A 56 9.82 -28.46 -7.46
C PRO A 56 9.41 -28.62 -6.01
N ARG A 57 8.13 -28.92 -5.76
CA ARG A 57 7.60 -29.06 -4.40
C ARG A 57 8.38 -30.10 -3.60
N GLU A 58 8.82 -31.17 -4.26
CA GLU A 58 9.64 -32.25 -3.69
C GLU A 58 11.02 -31.77 -3.22
N ALA A 59 11.53 -30.67 -3.79
CA ALA A 59 12.78 -30.08 -3.37
C ALA A 59 12.66 -29.46 -1.97
N LEU A 60 11.48 -28.96 -1.57
CA LEU A 60 11.26 -28.38 -0.24
C LEU A 60 11.44 -29.38 0.91
N ALA A 61 11.36 -30.70 0.64
CA ALA A 61 11.64 -31.73 1.63
C ALA A 61 13.02 -32.37 1.52
N LYS A 62 13.84 -31.97 0.55
CA LYS A 62 15.15 -32.56 0.28
C LYS A 62 16.21 -31.48 0.32
N PRO A 63 17.01 -31.38 1.40
CA PRO A 63 18.03 -30.33 1.57
C PRO A 63 18.95 -30.15 0.36
N ASP A 64 19.39 -31.26 -0.23
CA ASP A 64 20.32 -31.23 -1.35
C ASP A 64 19.66 -30.62 -2.59
N LEU A 65 18.41 -30.98 -2.87
CA LEU A 65 17.63 -30.41 -3.99
C LEU A 65 17.25 -28.95 -3.71
N LEU A 66 16.89 -28.62 -2.47
CA LEU A 66 16.59 -27.25 -2.07
C LEU A 66 17.81 -26.35 -2.22
N ARG A 67 19.00 -26.84 -1.82
CA ARG A 67 20.26 -26.11 -1.94
C ARG A 67 20.64 -25.89 -3.41
N GLU A 68 20.46 -26.90 -4.24
CA GLU A 68 20.69 -26.79 -5.69
C GLU A 68 19.74 -25.76 -6.33
N ALA A 69 18.45 -25.80 -5.97
CA ALA A 69 17.46 -24.83 -6.43
C ALA A 69 17.77 -23.41 -5.94
N ALA A 70 18.10 -23.27 -4.65
CA ALA A 70 18.42 -21.99 -4.02
C ALA A 70 19.68 -21.34 -4.60
N SER A 71 20.68 -22.12 -5.03
CA SER A 71 21.89 -21.57 -5.68
C SER A 71 21.63 -20.87 -7.02
N LYS A 72 20.45 -21.07 -7.60
CA LYS A 72 20.02 -20.46 -8.87
C LYS A 72 19.17 -19.20 -8.64
N LEU A 73 18.84 -18.87 -7.38
CA LEU A 73 18.06 -17.69 -7.03
C LEU A 73 18.94 -16.43 -7.01
N PRO A 74 18.40 -15.28 -7.43
CA PRO A 74 18.96 -13.98 -7.10
C PRO A 74 19.11 -13.82 -5.57
N THR A 75 20.08 -13.02 -5.13
CA THR A 75 20.33 -12.78 -3.70
C THR A 75 19.08 -12.36 -2.90
N PRO A 76 18.21 -11.45 -3.40
CA PRO A 76 17.00 -11.06 -2.66
C PRO A 76 16.04 -12.25 -2.45
N ASP A 77 15.86 -13.09 -3.47
CA ASP A 77 14.97 -14.25 -3.41
C ASP A 77 15.56 -15.34 -2.51
N LEU A 78 16.88 -15.49 -2.49
CA LEU A 78 17.59 -16.38 -1.58
C LEU A 78 17.40 -15.94 -0.11
N GLU A 79 17.54 -14.64 0.16
CA GLU A 79 17.29 -14.05 1.48
C GLU A 79 15.83 -14.28 1.92
N ARG A 80 14.86 -14.07 1.00
CA ARG A 80 13.43 -14.32 1.24
C ARG A 80 13.15 -15.78 1.55
N LEU A 81 13.68 -16.71 0.76
CA LEU A 81 13.51 -18.15 1.00
C LEU A 81 14.10 -18.56 2.35
N ALA A 82 15.31 -18.08 2.68
CA ALA A 82 15.94 -18.36 3.96
C ALA A 82 15.08 -17.86 5.13
N ASN A 83 14.53 -16.65 5.02
CA ASN A 83 13.65 -16.08 6.04
C ASN A 83 12.36 -16.91 6.24
N LEU A 84 11.69 -17.28 5.16
CA LEU A 84 10.46 -18.08 5.22
C LEU A 84 10.72 -19.43 5.92
N LEU A 85 11.81 -20.10 5.57
CA LEU A 85 12.19 -21.38 6.15
C LEU A 85 12.55 -21.25 7.63
N GLU A 86 13.30 -20.21 8.02
CA GLU A 86 13.68 -19.96 9.42
C GLU A 86 12.45 -19.69 10.31
N ARG A 87 11.48 -18.89 9.83
CA ARG A 87 10.22 -18.63 10.55
C ARG A 87 9.39 -19.89 10.72
N PHE A 88 9.30 -20.70 9.66
CA PHE A 88 8.55 -21.94 9.72
C PHE A 88 9.20 -22.95 10.67
N GLU A 89 10.53 -23.06 10.64
CA GLU A 89 11.29 -23.88 11.60
C GLU A 89 11.08 -23.39 13.04
N TYR A 90 11.14 -22.08 13.28
CA TYR A 90 10.88 -21.51 14.60
C TYR A 90 9.50 -21.89 15.13
N LEU A 91 8.45 -21.72 14.31
CA LEU A 91 7.07 -22.04 14.68
C LEU A 91 6.93 -23.53 15.04
N LEU A 92 7.55 -24.41 14.25
CA LEU A 92 7.52 -25.85 14.50
C LEU A 92 8.22 -26.23 15.81
N LYS A 93 9.34 -25.58 16.12
CA LYS A 93 10.19 -25.85 17.28
C LYS A 93 9.60 -25.29 18.58
N ASN A 94 9.15 -24.04 18.57
CA ASN A 94 8.72 -23.32 19.77
C ASN A 94 7.21 -23.42 20.01
N LYS A 95 6.46 -23.96 19.04
CA LYS A 95 5.00 -24.10 19.08
C LYS A 95 4.26 -22.77 19.25
N GLU A 96 4.95 -21.66 18.96
CA GLU A 96 4.40 -20.33 18.90
C GLU A 96 5.01 -19.58 17.70
N PRO A 97 4.29 -18.62 17.11
CA PRO A 97 4.84 -17.70 16.14
C PRO A 97 6.07 -17.04 16.73
N TRP A 98 7.06 -16.78 15.89
CA TRP A 98 8.22 -16.03 16.31
C TRP A 98 7.82 -14.66 16.85
N LYS A 99 7.81 -14.52 18.17
CA LYS A 99 7.47 -13.28 18.85
C LYS A 99 8.68 -12.36 18.97
N GLU A 100 8.44 -11.13 18.54
CA GLU A 100 9.10 -9.86 18.93
C GLU A 100 10.44 -9.45 18.33
N LYS A 101 11.11 -10.28 17.55
CA LYS A 101 12.19 -9.75 16.71
C LYS A 101 11.98 -10.21 15.28
N LEU A 102 11.56 -9.26 14.44
CA LEU A 102 11.84 -9.32 13.01
C LEU A 102 13.31 -9.78 12.85
N PRO A 103 13.67 -10.59 11.85
CA PRO A 103 15.07 -10.81 11.48
C PRO A 103 15.84 -9.49 11.49
N GLU A 104 17.13 -9.50 11.82
CA GLU A 104 17.93 -8.27 11.99
C GLU A 104 17.79 -7.31 10.79
N HIS A 105 17.82 -7.86 9.57
CA HIS A 105 17.62 -7.11 8.34
C HIS A 105 16.21 -6.51 8.18
N LEU A 106 15.17 -7.17 8.72
CA LEU A 106 13.81 -6.64 8.77
C LEU A 106 13.60 -5.64 9.92
N GLN A 107 14.36 -5.74 11.02
CA GLN A 107 14.40 -4.71 12.05
C GLN A 107 14.98 -3.41 11.50
N ASP A 108 16.00 -3.50 10.65
CA ASP A 108 16.58 -2.32 10.01
C ASP A 108 15.55 -1.61 9.12
N ILE A 109 14.78 -2.36 8.33
CA ILE A 109 13.66 -1.81 7.56
C ILE A 109 12.55 -1.24 8.45
N GLU A 110 12.20 -1.93 9.53
CA GLU A 110 11.20 -1.46 10.48
C GLU A 110 11.61 -0.13 11.11
N ARG A 111 12.89 0.02 11.49
CA ARG A 111 13.45 1.28 12.00
C ARG A 111 13.52 2.35 10.93
N LEU A 112 13.97 2.00 9.73
CA LEU A 112 14.17 2.93 8.62
C LEU A 112 12.86 3.61 8.17
N TYR A 113 11.74 2.90 8.32
CA TYR A 113 10.41 3.36 7.92
C TYR A 113 9.44 3.54 9.10
N HIS A 114 9.86 3.33 10.35
CA HIS A 114 8.98 3.37 11.54
C HIS A 114 7.68 2.55 11.38
N LEU A 115 7.78 1.35 10.78
CA LEU A 115 6.61 0.64 10.25
C LEU A 115 5.60 0.24 11.33
N ARG A 116 6.07 -0.20 12.51
CA ARG A 116 5.20 -0.76 13.55
C ARG A 116 4.16 0.23 14.04
N GLU A 117 4.57 1.46 14.34
CA GLU A 117 3.67 2.50 14.82
C GLU A 117 2.64 2.88 13.75
N GLN A 118 3.11 3.07 12.51
CA GLN A 118 2.24 3.40 11.38
C GLN A 118 1.24 2.29 11.06
N TYR A 119 1.70 1.03 11.07
CA TYR A 119 0.85 -0.12 10.83
C TYR A 119 -0.21 -0.25 11.93
N THR A 120 0.21 -0.26 13.19
CA THR A 120 -0.69 -0.47 14.34
C THR A 120 -1.79 0.61 14.40
N SER A 121 -1.41 1.88 14.21
CA SER A 121 -2.37 2.99 14.19
C SER A 121 -3.35 2.89 13.02
N GLN A 122 -2.90 2.50 11.83
CA GLN A 122 -3.77 2.30 10.66
C GLN A 122 -4.70 1.11 10.85
N VAL A 123 -4.23 -0.04 11.34
CA VAL A 123 -5.09 -1.20 11.61
C VAL A 123 -6.19 -0.82 12.61
N ALA A 124 -5.83 -0.17 13.72
CA ALA A 124 -6.80 0.28 14.72
C ALA A 124 -7.85 1.23 14.12
N LEU A 125 -7.44 2.18 13.27
CA LEU A 125 -8.36 3.08 12.59
C LEU A 125 -9.29 2.31 11.63
N LEU A 126 -8.75 1.38 10.83
CA LEU A 126 -9.52 0.60 9.85
C LEU A 126 -10.55 -0.31 10.53
N GLU A 127 -10.23 -0.88 11.69
CA GLU A 127 -11.16 -1.62 12.54
C GLU A 127 -12.24 -0.68 13.11
N GLN A 128 -11.83 0.46 13.67
CA GLN A 128 -12.74 1.44 14.28
C GLN A 128 -13.79 1.95 13.28
N VAL A 129 -13.40 2.21 12.03
CA VAL A 129 -14.33 2.69 10.98
C VAL A 129 -15.07 1.55 10.27
N GLY A 130 -14.83 0.30 10.67
CA GLY A 130 -15.53 -0.87 10.15
C GLY A 130 -15.13 -1.29 8.73
N ILE A 131 -13.97 -0.84 8.24
CA ILE A 131 -13.36 -1.35 6.99
C ILE A 131 -12.81 -2.75 7.24
N LEU A 132 -12.04 -2.91 8.31
CA LEU A 132 -11.48 -4.19 8.70
C LEU A 132 -12.44 -4.89 9.65
N LYS A 133 -12.93 -6.07 9.26
CA LYS A 133 -13.79 -6.92 10.09
C LYS A 133 -13.14 -8.28 10.22
N GLU A 134 -12.87 -8.69 11.46
CA GLU A 134 -12.20 -9.97 11.75
C GLU A 134 -10.87 -10.11 10.98
N GLY A 135 -10.09 -9.01 10.86
CA GLY A 135 -8.83 -9.00 10.13
C GLY A 135 -8.94 -9.07 8.59
N THR A 136 -10.14 -8.91 8.02
CA THR A 136 -10.37 -9.01 6.57
C THR A 136 -11.17 -7.83 6.02
N ILE A 137 -11.01 -7.56 4.73
CA ILE A 137 -11.91 -6.71 3.93
C ILE A 137 -12.76 -7.60 3.00
N LEU A 138 -13.94 -7.11 2.62
CA LEU A 138 -14.78 -7.75 1.61
C LEU A 138 -14.56 -7.09 0.25
N GLY A 139 -14.11 -7.87 -0.73
CA GLY A 139 -13.88 -7.42 -2.09
C GLY A 139 -15.16 -7.27 -2.93
N ILE A 140 -15.05 -6.58 -4.06
CA ILE A 140 -16.14 -6.44 -5.05
C ILE A 140 -16.57 -7.78 -5.68
N ASP A 141 -15.73 -8.81 -5.55
CA ASP A 141 -15.94 -10.18 -6.02
C ASP A 141 -16.49 -11.11 -4.91
N ASN A 142 -16.91 -10.53 -3.78
CA ASN A 142 -17.35 -11.23 -2.57
C ASN A 142 -16.29 -12.11 -1.89
N LYS A 143 -15.00 -12.00 -2.27
CA LYS A 143 -13.92 -12.67 -1.54
C LYS A 143 -13.53 -11.87 -0.30
N LYS A 144 -13.11 -12.58 0.75
CA LYS A 144 -12.49 -11.97 1.93
C LYS A 144 -10.98 -11.89 1.70
N TYR A 145 -10.42 -10.70 1.83
CA TYR A 145 -8.98 -10.47 1.71
C TYR A 145 -8.40 -10.14 3.08
N PRO A 146 -7.47 -10.96 3.62
CA PRO A 146 -6.82 -10.67 4.89
C PRO A 146 -5.94 -9.42 4.77
N ILE A 147 -5.84 -8.64 5.84
CA ILE A 147 -4.89 -7.54 5.89
C ILE A 147 -3.44 -8.08 5.81
N PRO A 148 -2.55 -7.47 5.00
CA PRO A 148 -1.14 -7.83 5.02
C PRO A 148 -0.55 -7.61 6.40
N THR A 149 0.24 -8.56 6.87
CA THR A 149 0.92 -8.44 8.16
C THR A 149 2.07 -7.42 8.08
N LEU A 150 2.42 -6.83 9.22
CA LEU A 150 3.60 -5.95 9.33
C LEU A 150 4.86 -6.63 8.78
N GLU A 151 5.00 -7.93 9.04
CA GLU A 151 6.13 -8.72 8.57
C GLU A 151 6.14 -8.89 7.05
N GLN A 152 5.00 -9.22 6.43
CA GLN A 152 4.90 -9.31 4.97
C GLN A 152 5.23 -7.97 4.29
N ILE A 153 4.82 -6.85 4.88
CA ILE A 153 5.15 -5.50 4.38
C ILE A 153 6.66 -5.23 4.55
N ALA A 154 7.23 -5.53 5.72
CA ALA A 154 8.65 -5.35 5.98
C ALA A 154 9.52 -6.19 5.04
N SER A 155 9.16 -7.46 4.82
CA SER A 155 9.83 -8.34 3.87
C SER A 155 9.80 -7.77 2.45
N ARG A 156 8.64 -7.26 2.01
CA ARG A 156 8.52 -6.65 0.68
C ARG A 156 9.41 -5.42 0.51
N LEU A 157 9.42 -4.55 1.52
CA LEU A 157 10.29 -3.37 1.53
C LEU A 157 11.77 -3.76 1.52
N PHE A 158 12.14 -4.82 2.23
CA PHE A 158 13.50 -5.35 2.25
C PHE A 158 13.91 -5.93 0.88
N GLU A 159 13.04 -6.72 0.25
CA GLU A 159 13.27 -7.28 -1.09
C GLU A 159 13.49 -6.18 -2.14
N ARG A 160 12.76 -5.06 -2.01
CA ARG A 160 12.83 -3.90 -2.92
C ARG A 160 13.77 -2.80 -2.47
N ARG A 161 14.57 -3.01 -1.42
CA ARG A 161 15.39 -1.96 -0.76
C ARG A 161 16.30 -1.20 -1.72
N GLU A 162 16.90 -1.88 -2.69
CA GLU A 162 17.80 -1.25 -3.67
C GLU A 162 17.04 -0.26 -4.57
N MET A 163 15.83 -0.64 -5.02
CA MET A 163 14.96 0.25 -5.81
C MET A 163 14.38 1.39 -4.96
N LEU A 164 14.10 1.11 -3.68
CA LEU A 164 13.45 2.05 -2.78
C LEU A 164 14.44 3.00 -2.10
N HIS A 165 15.74 2.75 -2.13
CA HIS A 165 16.76 3.58 -1.48
C HIS A 165 16.65 5.05 -1.89
N THR A 166 16.56 5.32 -3.20
CA THR A 166 16.37 6.68 -3.72
C THR A 166 15.05 7.30 -3.28
N LYS A 167 13.98 6.50 -3.15
CA LYS A 167 12.66 6.99 -2.71
C LYS A 167 12.61 7.26 -1.22
N HIS A 168 13.31 6.47 -0.43
CA HIS A 168 13.52 6.73 0.99
C HIS A 168 14.24 8.06 1.20
N ASP A 169 15.35 8.31 0.51
CA ASP A 169 16.07 9.62 0.52
C ASP A 169 15.12 10.78 0.16
N GLN A 170 14.30 10.60 -0.86
CA GLN A 170 13.28 11.57 -1.28
C GLN A 170 12.10 11.71 -0.29
N GLY A 171 12.12 11.01 0.84
CA GLY A 171 11.16 11.14 1.93
C GLY A 171 9.92 10.26 1.82
N PHE A 172 9.87 9.28 0.91
CA PHE A 172 8.75 8.33 0.81
C PHE A 172 8.83 7.28 1.93
N THR A 173 8.43 7.67 3.15
CA THR A 173 8.53 6.86 4.37
C THR A 173 7.20 6.62 5.09
N LYS A 174 6.15 7.37 4.74
CA LYS A 174 4.81 7.25 5.33
C LYS A 174 4.03 6.12 4.67
N LEU A 175 3.74 5.06 5.44
CA LEU A 175 2.96 3.91 5.02
C LEU A 175 1.49 4.29 4.80
N LEU A 176 0.83 3.68 3.82
CA LEU A 176 -0.62 3.75 3.61
C LEU A 176 -1.16 2.38 3.21
N LEU A 177 -2.02 1.80 4.05
CA LEU A 177 -2.71 0.52 3.82
C LEU A 177 -4.05 0.76 3.13
N VAL A 178 -4.13 0.53 1.82
CA VAL A 178 -5.35 0.81 1.03
C VAL A 178 -6.14 -0.48 0.78
N PRO A 179 -7.42 -0.57 1.19
CA PRO A 179 -8.28 -1.74 0.95
C PRO A 179 -8.84 -1.72 -0.47
N PHE A 180 -7.96 -1.77 -1.47
CA PHE A 180 -8.26 -1.56 -2.89
C PHE A 180 -9.40 -2.45 -3.41
N GLY A 181 -9.47 -3.71 -2.96
CA GLY A 181 -10.49 -4.67 -3.38
C GLY A 181 -11.91 -4.29 -2.93
N MET A 182 -12.05 -3.45 -1.91
CA MET A 182 -13.35 -2.99 -1.43
C MET A 182 -14.02 -2.08 -2.46
N SER A 183 -15.36 -2.14 -2.52
CA SER A 183 -16.17 -1.25 -3.34
C SER A 183 -15.94 0.22 -2.98
N LEU A 184 -15.76 1.07 -3.99
CA LEU A 184 -15.61 2.51 -3.82
C LEU A 184 -16.84 3.15 -3.17
N ASP A 185 -18.05 2.69 -3.49
CA ASP A 185 -19.28 3.14 -2.83
C ASP A 185 -19.26 2.86 -1.31
N THR A 186 -18.71 1.69 -0.93
CA THR A 186 -18.56 1.33 0.48
C THR A 186 -17.56 2.26 1.17
N LEU A 187 -16.39 2.49 0.57
CA LEU A 187 -15.37 3.39 1.13
C LEU A 187 -15.86 4.84 1.23
N ILE A 188 -16.59 5.33 0.22
CA ILE A 188 -17.21 6.67 0.23
C ILE A 188 -18.22 6.78 1.37
N ASN A 189 -19.06 5.77 1.57
CA ASN A 189 -20.01 5.76 2.68
C ASN A 189 -19.28 5.68 4.03
N THR A 190 -18.22 4.89 4.15
CA THR A 190 -17.41 4.83 5.37
C THR A 190 -16.78 6.19 5.68
N LEU A 191 -16.20 6.88 4.69
CA LEU A 191 -15.67 8.24 4.88
C LEU A 191 -16.75 9.19 5.37
N LYS A 192 -17.96 9.11 4.81
CA LYS A 192 -19.10 9.91 5.27
C LYS A 192 -19.41 9.65 6.76
N GLN A 193 -19.47 8.40 7.18
CA GLN A 193 -19.73 8.03 8.59
C GLN A 193 -18.57 8.42 9.51
N PHE A 194 -17.33 8.26 9.06
CA PHE A 194 -16.14 8.71 9.77
C PHE A 194 -16.20 10.21 10.03
N LEU A 195 -16.48 11.04 9.02
CA LEU A 195 -16.59 12.50 9.16
C LEU A 195 -17.65 12.89 10.20
N LEU A 196 -18.83 12.27 10.16
CA LEU A 196 -19.91 12.50 11.12
C LEU A 196 -19.47 12.14 12.55
N SER A 197 -18.84 10.98 12.73
CA SER A 197 -18.36 10.50 14.04
C SER A 197 -17.20 11.36 14.58
N TYR A 198 -16.29 11.78 13.69
CA TYR A 198 -15.20 12.69 14.03
C TYR A 198 -15.74 14.06 14.48
N ASN A 199 -16.74 14.61 13.77
CA ASN A 199 -17.37 15.87 14.17
C ASN A 199 -18.08 15.80 15.53
N GLN A 200 -18.68 14.65 15.87
CA GLN A 200 -19.32 14.44 17.18
C GLN A 200 -18.29 14.49 18.32
N SER A 201 -17.12 13.89 18.13
CA SER A 201 -16.02 13.89 19.10
C SER A 201 -15.21 15.19 19.09
N HIS A 202 -15.26 15.95 17.99
CA HIS A 202 -14.53 17.19 17.79
C HIS A 202 -15.45 18.30 17.28
N PRO A 203 -16.31 18.92 18.12
CA PRO A 203 -17.27 19.92 17.67
C PRO A 203 -16.66 21.14 16.95
N SER A 204 -15.39 21.45 17.21
CA SER A 204 -14.65 22.50 16.51
C SER A 204 -14.29 22.17 15.05
N PHE A 205 -14.47 20.92 14.62
CA PHE A 205 -14.29 20.48 13.24
C PHE A 205 -15.25 21.19 12.27
N ASN A 206 -16.43 21.59 12.77
CA ASN A 206 -17.40 22.42 12.07
C ASN A 206 -17.80 21.83 10.69
N LEU A 207 -18.23 20.57 10.66
CA LEU A 207 -18.72 19.87 9.47
C LEU A 207 -20.16 20.30 9.11
N ASP A 208 -20.48 20.35 7.82
CA ASP A 208 -21.87 20.33 7.35
C ASP A 208 -22.47 18.94 7.59
N THR A 209 -23.24 18.77 8.65
CA THR A 209 -23.83 17.47 9.01
C THR A 209 -24.93 17.01 8.05
N ASP A 210 -25.57 17.93 7.33
CA ASP A 210 -26.61 17.60 6.36
C ASP A 210 -25.99 17.10 5.04
N ASN A 211 -24.81 17.61 4.70
CA ASN A 211 -24.07 17.22 3.50
C ASN A 211 -22.54 17.14 3.73
N PRO A 212 -22.07 16.19 4.56
CA PRO A 212 -20.68 16.13 5.02
C PRO A 212 -19.70 15.71 3.92
N LEU A 213 -20.22 15.09 2.86
CA LEU A 213 -19.45 14.61 1.73
C LEU A 213 -20.30 14.72 0.46
N TYR A 214 -19.80 15.51 -0.50
CA TYR A 214 -20.42 15.65 -1.81
C TYR A 214 -19.65 14.82 -2.84
N THR A 215 -20.33 13.86 -3.45
CA THR A 215 -19.79 12.99 -4.50
C THR A 215 -20.49 13.28 -5.82
N TRP A 216 -19.72 13.40 -6.91
CA TRP A 216 -20.30 13.39 -8.25
C TRP A 216 -21.02 12.07 -8.52
N SER A 217 -22.23 12.12 -9.09
CA SER A 217 -23.05 10.93 -9.38
C SER A 217 -22.36 9.87 -10.25
N GLY A 218 -21.32 10.24 -11.01
CA GLY A 218 -20.55 9.30 -11.80
C GLY A 218 -19.72 8.29 -10.98
N TYR A 219 -19.48 8.54 -9.69
CA TYR A 219 -18.81 7.59 -8.79
C TYR A 219 -19.69 6.40 -8.40
N GLN A 220 -21.02 6.56 -8.42
CA GLN A 220 -21.94 5.52 -8.00
C GLN A 220 -21.78 4.27 -8.86
N GLY A 221 -21.41 3.16 -8.22
CA GLY A 221 -21.12 1.88 -8.87
C GLY A 221 -20.03 1.97 -9.94
N ALA A 222 -19.10 2.92 -9.85
CA ALA A 222 -18.16 3.19 -10.93
C ALA A 222 -17.09 2.12 -11.11
N ASP A 223 -16.78 1.37 -10.05
CA ASP A 223 -15.72 0.37 -9.98
C ASP A 223 -16.23 -1.08 -10.04
N ILE A 224 -17.55 -1.27 -10.19
CA ILE A 224 -18.22 -2.57 -10.18
C ILE A 224 -19.07 -2.81 -11.43
N GLY A 225 -19.55 -4.05 -11.60
CA GLY A 225 -20.41 -4.48 -12.70
C GLY A 225 -19.65 -4.82 -13.99
N ASP A 226 -20.40 -5.21 -15.02
CA ASP A 226 -19.84 -5.69 -16.30
C ASP A 226 -19.26 -4.57 -17.17
N SER A 227 -19.58 -3.31 -16.86
CA SER A 227 -19.11 -2.14 -17.59
C SER A 227 -18.78 -1.00 -16.63
N PRO A 228 -17.71 -1.16 -15.82
CA PRO A 228 -17.32 -0.17 -14.85
C PRO A 228 -16.91 1.13 -15.55
N LYS A 229 -17.34 2.26 -14.98
CA LYS A 229 -17.08 3.59 -15.53
C LYS A 229 -15.69 4.11 -15.19
N LEU A 230 -15.07 3.55 -14.15
CA LEU A 230 -13.77 3.91 -13.62
C LEU A 230 -12.75 2.82 -13.95
N VAL A 231 -11.62 3.22 -14.51
CA VAL A 231 -10.46 2.36 -14.74
C VAL A 231 -9.27 2.89 -13.96
N TYR A 232 -8.35 1.99 -13.62
CA TYR A 232 -7.20 2.24 -12.78
C TYR A 232 -5.91 2.12 -13.59
N TYR A 233 -4.89 2.85 -13.15
CA TYR A 233 -3.55 2.93 -13.75
C TYR A 233 -3.57 3.20 -15.27
N PRO A 234 -4.27 4.26 -15.73
CA PRO A 234 -4.31 4.60 -17.14
C PRO A 234 -2.94 5.02 -17.68
N GLN A 235 -2.70 4.72 -18.95
CA GLN A 235 -1.56 5.22 -19.73
C GLN A 235 -1.88 6.54 -20.43
N SER A 236 -3.15 6.80 -20.72
CA SER A 236 -3.63 8.05 -21.30
C SER A 236 -5.07 8.35 -20.85
N PHE A 237 -5.47 9.62 -20.92
CA PHE A 237 -6.84 10.06 -20.60
C PHE A 237 -7.70 10.22 -21.86
N THR A 238 -7.79 9.15 -22.66
CA THR A 238 -8.62 9.08 -23.86
C THR A 238 -9.73 8.05 -23.68
N LYS A 239 -10.91 8.28 -24.29
CA LYS A 239 -12.04 7.35 -24.15
C LYS A 239 -11.69 5.92 -24.59
N GLU A 240 -10.96 5.80 -25.69
CA GLU A 240 -10.41 4.54 -26.21
C GLU A 240 -8.88 4.57 -26.09
N GLY A 241 -8.24 3.42 -25.94
CA GLY A 241 -6.78 3.34 -25.83
C GLY A 241 -6.20 3.95 -24.54
N HIS A 242 -6.99 4.08 -23.47
CA HIS A 242 -6.51 4.59 -22.18
C HIS A 242 -5.50 3.68 -21.48
N GLY A 243 -5.44 2.39 -21.82
CA GLY A 243 -4.50 1.42 -21.23
C GLY A 243 -4.77 1.03 -19.77
N GLY A 244 -5.65 1.75 -19.07
CA GLY A 244 -6.09 1.40 -17.71
C GLY A 244 -6.90 0.10 -17.62
N LYS A 245 -6.94 -0.50 -16.43
CA LYS A 245 -7.60 -1.78 -16.13
C LYS A 245 -8.80 -1.59 -15.20
N THR A 246 -9.74 -2.54 -15.23
CA THR A 246 -10.85 -2.57 -14.26
C THR A 246 -10.36 -3.10 -12.92
N LYS A 247 -11.06 -2.78 -11.82
CA LYS A 247 -10.75 -3.31 -10.48
C LYS A 247 -10.79 -4.83 -10.47
N ALA A 248 -11.83 -5.43 -11.05
CA ALA A 248 -11.97 -6.89 -11.15
C ALA A 248 -10.77 -7.56 -11.83
N ARG A 249 -10.28 -6.99 -12.94
CA ARG A 249 -9.09 -7.50 -13.63
C ARG A 249 -7.83 -7.36 -12.77
N ILE A 250 -7.67 -6.26 -12.03
CA ILE A 250 -6.52 -6.08 -11.14
C ILE A 250 -6.56 -7.12 -10.02
N LEU A 251 -7.71 -7.37 -9.41
CA LEU A 251 -7.86 -8.39 -8.36
C LEU A 251 -7.53 -9.81 -8.87
N GLU A 252 -7.97 -10.15 -10.09
CA GLU A 252 -7.63 -11.41 -10.73
C GLU A 252 -6.11 -11.54 -11.00
N GLU A 253 -5.46 -10.45 -11.42
CA GLU A 253 -4.01 -10.43 -11.62
C GLU A 253 -3.23 -10.53 -10.29
N GLN A 254 -3.76 -9.96 -9.20
CA GLN A 254 -3.15 -10.06 -7.86
C GLN A 254 -3.24 -11.48 -7.28
N ASP A 255 -4.36 -12.18 -7.48
CA ASP A 255 -4.56 -13.55 -6.96
C ASP A 255 -3.52 -14.55 -7.49
N ASN A 256 -2.93 -14.27 -8.66
CA ASN A 256 -1.98 -15.17 -9.33
C ASN A 256 -0.52 -14.69 -9.24
N ASN A 257 -0.25 -13.62 -8.51
CA ASN A 257 1.08 -13.01 -8.49
C ASN A 257 1.57 -12.78 -7.05
N PRO A 258 2.64 -13.48 -6.63
CA PRO A 258 3.17 -13.39 -5.27
C PRO A 258 3.78 -12.03 -4.94
N ASP A 259 3.91 -11.12 -5.92
CA ASP A 259 4.40 -9.75 -5.73
C ASP A 259 3.36 -8.75 -5.25
N PHE A 260 2.09 -9.17 -5.18
CA PHE A 260 1.02 -8.33 -4.70
C PHE A 260 0.50 -8.79 -3.35
N PHE A 261 -0.22 -7.87 -2.69
CA PHE A 261 -1.06 -8.16 -1.55
C PHE A 261 -2.50 -8.27 -2.04
N PRO A 262 -3.07 -9.48 -2.21
CA PRO A 262 -4.39 -9.64 -2.80
C PRO A 262 -5.45 -8.79 -2.08
N GLY A 263 -6.17 -7.95 -2.85
CA GLY A 263 -7.19 -7.05 -2.32
C GLY A 263 -6.66 -5.77 -1.67
N TRP A 264 -5.34 -5.62 -1.52
CA TRP A 264 -4.72 -4.46 -0.90
C TRP A 264 -3.75 -3.75 -1.85
N THR A 265 -3.51 -2.48 -1.59
CA THR A 265 -2.39 -1.74 -2.20
C THR A 265 -1.67 -1.02 -1.09
N ILE A 266 -0.35 -1.21 -1.04
CA ILE A 266 0.51 -0.64 0.00
C ILE A 266 1.30 0.48 -0.65
N HIS A 267 1.21 1.68 -0.08
CA HIS A 267 1.95 2.82 -0.58
C HIS A 267 2.93 3.36 0.45
N LEU A 268 4.01 3.94 -0.06
CA LEU A 268 4.83 4.90 0.65
C LEU A 268 4.54 6.31 0.09
N LEU A 269 4.32 7.26 1.00
CA LEU A 269 4.11 8.67 0.74
C LEU A 269 5.09 9.52 1.56
N GLN A 270 5.18 10.80 1.23
CA GLN A 270 5.93 11.77 2.01
C GLN A 270 5.07 12.25 3.20
N PRO A 271 5.55 12.18 4.47
CA PRO A 271 4.80 12.69 5.61
C PRO A 271 4.83 14.23 5.68
N SER A 272 3.92 14.81 6.46
CA SER A 272 3.79 16.27 6.56
C SER A 272 4.86 16.95 7.44
N ASN A 273 5.54 16.18 8.28
CA ASN A 273 6.49 16.66 9.29
C ASN A 273 7.95 16.25 9.06
N LEU A 274 8.34 15.93 7.82
CA LEU A 274 9.73 15.56 7.45
C LEU A 274 10.81 16.51 8.01
N ASN A 275 10.51 17.82 8.09
CA ASN A 275 11.47 18.85 8.49
C ASN A 275 11.45 19.19 9.99
N THR A 276 10.66 18.51 10.81
CA THR A 276 10.63 18.78 12.25
C THR A 276 11.74 18.00 12.95
N GLN A 277 12.45 18.62 13.90
CA GLN A 277 13.47 17.97 14.75
C GLN A 277 12.94 16.76 15.54
N ASP A 278 11.62 16.60 15.57
CA ASP A 278 10.89 15.49 16.19
C ASP A 278 10.54 14.46 15.09
N THR A 279 11.55 13.70 14.65
CA THR A 279 11.42 12.68 13.59
C THR A 279 10.96 11.32 14.10
N GLU A 280 10.72 11.17 15.41
CA GLU A 280 10.36 9.87 16.00
C GLU A 280 8.98 9.36 15.53
N THR A 281 8.02 10.27 15.25
CA THR A 281 6.69 9.88 14.77
C THR A 281 6.32 10.61 13.48
N LEU A 282 6.21 9.87 12.38
CA LEU A 282 5.76 10.38 11.08
C LEU A 282 4.25 10.67 11.10
N LYS A 283 3.85 11.92 10.84
CA LYS A 283 2.44 12.35 10.91
C LYS A 283 1.95 12.96 9.59
N GLY A 284 0.70 12.66 9.27
CA GLY A 284 -0.01 13.17 8.11
C GLY A 284 0.70 12.85 6.79
N PHE A 285 0.36 13.63 5.77
CA PHE A 285 0.88 13.49 4.42
C PHE A 285 1.25 14.88 3.89
N ALA A 286 2.33 14.95 3.13
CA ALA A 286 2.83 16.17 2.56
C ALA A 286 1.75 16.87 1.70
N PRO A 287 1.60 18.19 1.82
CA PRO A 287 0.65 18.94 1.01
C PRO A 287 1.10 19.00 -0.46
N ILE A 288 0.17 19.25 -1.37
CA ILE A 288 0.50 19.58 -2.76
C ILE A 288 0.82 21.09 -2.84
N PRO A 289 2.10 21.47 -3.07
CA PRO A 289 2.49 22.87 -3.03
C PRO A 289 1.87 23.67 -4.17
N ARG A 290 1.67 24.97 -3.93
CA ARG A 290 1.30 25.90 -5.00
C ARG A 290 2.46 26.08 -5.97
N LYS A 291 2.14 26.56 -7.17
CA LYS A 291 3.13 26.99 -8.15
C LYS A 291 4.14 27.98 -7.52
N GLY A 292 5.42 27.66 -7.61
CA GLY A 292 6.54 28.41 -7.06
C GLY A 292 6.73 28.32 -5.55
N GLN A 293 6.02 27.42 -4.86
CA GLN A 293 6.11 27.24 -3.40
C GLN A 293 6.67 25.88 -3.00
N GLY A 294 7.04 25.05 -3.96
CA GLY A 294 7.62 23.74 -3.71
C GLY A 294 9.05 23.84 -3.17
N THR A 295 9.42 22.86 -2.35
CA THR A 295 10.82 22.62 -1.95
C THR A 295 11.21 21.20 -2.35
N SER A 296 12.38 21.05 -2.99
CA SER A 296 12.91 19.73 -3.35
C SER A 296 13.17 18.89 -2.10
N GLN A 297 13.06 17.57 -2.24
CA GLN A 297 13.31 16.58 -1.19
C GLN A 297 14.39 15.60 -1.66
N GLY A 298 15.12 14.97 -0.74
CA GLY A 298 16.26 14.10 -1.06
C GLY A 298 17.59 14.86 -1.04
N ASP A 299 18.53 14.33 -0.25
CA ASP A 299 19.87 14.89 -0.09
C ASP A 299 20.82 14.34 -1.15
N LEU A 300 20.66 13.05 -1.50
CA LEU A 300 21.49 12.37 -2.48
C LEU A 300 20.94 12.54 -3.90
N THR A 301 19.63 12.34 -4.07
CA THR A 301 18.97 12.46 -5.38
C THR A 301 17.78 13.41 -5.27
N PRO A 302 18.00 14.72 -5.48
CA PRO A 302 16.96 15.72 -5.33
C PRO A 302 15.75 15.45 -6.23
N ARG A 303 14.58 15.38 -5.61
CA ARG A 303 13.28 15.29 -6.25
C ARG A 303 12.58 16.65 -6.21
N PRO A 304 12.41 17.33 -7.34
CA PRO A 304 11.56 18.49 -7.42
C PRO A 304 10.11 18.13 -7.05
N PRO A 305 9.39 19.00 -6.34
CA PRO A 305 8.02 18.73 -5.96
C PRO A 305 7.05 18.93 -7.13
N LEU A 306 5.94 18.21 -7.09
CA LEU A 306 4.85 18.37 -8.06
C LEU A 306 3.92 19.49 -7.60
N GLU A 307 4.22 20.71 -8.05
CA GLU A 307 3.43 21.89 -7.75
C GLU A 307 2.11 21.94 -8.55
N SER A 308 1.13 22.68 -8.04
CA SER A 308 -0.16 22.91 -8.72
C SER A 308 -0.05 23.74 -10.00
N GLY A 309 -1.10 23.70 -10.82
CA GLY A 309 -1.29 24.58 -11.97
C GLY A 309 -1.05 23.94 -13.33
N GLN A 310 -0.79 22.63 -13.38
CA GLN A 310 -0.78 21.86 -14.63
C GLN A 310 -2.10 21.11 -14.83
N SER A 311 -2.34 20.65 -16.05
CA SER A 311 -3.44 19.75 -16.37
C SER A 311 -3.12 18.32 -15.92
N SER A 312 -4.14 17.47 -15.75
CA SER A 312 -3.89 16.09 -15.37
C SER A 312 -3.13 15.32 -16.45
N ILE A 313 -3.30 15.65 -17.75
CA ILE A 313 -2.51 15.06 -18.84
C ILE A 313 -1.03 15.38 -18.66
N GLU A 314 -0.69 16.61 -18.28
CA GLU A 314 0.71 17.00 -18.05
C GLU A 314 1.31 16.21 -16.89
N TYR A 315 0.59 16.08 -15.76
CA TYR A 315 1.03 15.24 -14.65
C TYR A 315 1.17 13.76 -15.02
N LEU A 316 0.21 13.20 -15.76
CA LEU A 316 0.30 11.81 -16.22
C LEU A 316 1.51 11.62 -17.15
N SER A 317 1.84 12.61 -17.98
CA SER A 317 3.00 12.55 -18.87
C SER A 317 4.32 12.48 -18.12
N ILE A 318 4.41 13.05 -16.91
CA ILE A 318 5.59 12.93 -16.03
C ILE A 318 5.77 11.45 -15.66
N LEU A 319 4.70 10.79 -15.19
CA LEU A 319 4.73 9.35 -14.85
C LEU A 319 5.09 8.48 -16.06
N GLN A 320 4.51 8.75 -17.24
CA GLN A 320 4.80 7.92 -18.42
C GLN A 320 6.24 8.08 -18.90
N LYS A 321 6.80 9.29 -18.86
CA LYS A 321 8.21 9.51 -19.20
C LYS A 321 9.14 8.83 -18.20
N ALA A 322 8.81 8.92 -16.91
CA ALA A 322 9.62 8.33 -15.85
C ALA A 322 9.69 6.79 -15.93
N LYS A 323 8.67 6.09 -16.43
CA LYS A 323 8.69 4.61 -16.52
C LYS A 323 9.86 4.04 -17.32
N GLY A 324 10.31 4.73 -18.36
CA GLY A 324 11.41 4.28 -19.22
C GLY A 324 12.75 4.97 -18.95
N ASP A 325 12.81 5.77 -17.88
CA ASP A 325 13.94 6.62 -17.53
C ASP A 325 14.28 6.39 -16.05
N GLU A 326 15.26 5.51 -15.79
CA GLU A 326 15.71 5.16 -14.44
C GLU A 326 16.35 6.37 -13.72
N ASP A 327 16.89 7.34 -14.47
CA ASP A 327 17.47 8.57 -13.93
C ASP A 327 16.39 9.62 -13.59
N SER A 328 15.13 9.36 -13.93
CA SER A 328 14.04 10.27 -13.61
C SER A 328 13.84 10.38 -12.10
N PRO A 329 13.74 11.59 -11.53
CA PRO A 329 13.43 11.74 -10.10
C PRO A 329 12.05 11.20 -9.73
N TYR A 330 11.20 10.89 -10.72
CA TYR A 330 9.85 10.33 -10.55
C TYR A 330 9.76 8.86 -10.96
N HIS A 331 10.88 8.18 -11.25
CA HIS A 331 10.90 6.74 -11.54
C HIS A 331 10.27 5.95 -10.38
N HIS A 332 9.59 4.83 -10.64
CA HIS A 332 8.82 4.04 -9.65
C HIS A 332 7.64 4.75 -8.93
N GLU A 333 7.30 5.97 -9.29
CA GLU A 333 6.13 6.65 -8.71
C GLU A 333 4.83 6.32 -9.44
N SER A 334 3.71 6.47 -8.73
CA SER A 334 2.36 6.27 -9.22
C SER A 334 1.42 7.37 -8.72
N GLY A 335 0.41 7.69 -9.53
CA GLY A 335 -0.67 8.59 -9.13
C GLY A 335 -1.65 7.93 -8.17
N LEU A 336 -2.25 8.72 -7.29
CA LEU A 336 -3.26 8.22 -6.35
C LEU A 336 -4.59 7.89 -7.02
N THR A 337 -5.28 6.91 -6.46
CA THR A 337 -6.67 6.54 -6.73
C THR A 337 -7.63 7.23 -5.74
N PRO A 338 -8.96 7.20 -5.97
CA PRO A 338 -9.95 7.62 -4.98
C PRO A 338 -9.83 6.89 -3.63
N GLU A 339 -9.56 5.59 -3.65
CA GLU A 339 -9.36 4.77 -2.46
C GLU A 339 -8.17 5.26 -1.65
N ASP A 340 -7.03 5.49 -2.32
CA ASP A 340 -5.81 5.98 -1.67
C ASP A 340 -6.08 7.32 -0.97
N TRP A 341 -6.76 8.23 -1.66
CA TRP A 341 -7.08 9.55 -1.10
C TRP A 341 -8.04 9.46 0.09
N ILE A 342 -9.07 8.60 0.01
CA ILE A 342 -10.04 8.41 1.10
C ILE A 342 -9.31 7.92 2.37
N ILE A 343 -8.45 6.90 2.25
CA ILE A 343 -7.71 6.38 3.40
C ILE A 343 -6.70 7.41 3.90
N ALA A 344 -5.96 8.06 3.00
CA ALA A 344 -5.01 9.11 3.36
C ALA A 344 -5.69 10.27 4.09
N PHE A 345 -6.89 10.68 3.67
CA PHE A 345 -7.64 11.74 4.33
C PHE A 345 -8.02 11.36 5.77
N MET A 346 -8.55 10.15 5.99
CA MET A 346 -8.94 9.70 7.33
C MET A 346 -7.75 9.61 8.28
N ILE A 347 -6.63 9.05 7.80
CA ILE A 347 -5.38 8.98 8.57
C ILE A 347 -4.84 10.38 8.86
N HIS A 348 -4.76 11.25 7.85
CA HIS A 348 -4.25 12.62 8.01
C HIS A 348 -5.03 13.37 9.08
N LEU A 349 -6.36 13.32 9.00
CA LEU A 349 -7.23 14.01 9.95
C LEU A 349 -7.06 13.45 11.36
N THR A 350 -6.99 12.13 11.50
CA THR A 350 -6.81 11.47 12.80
C THR A 350 -5.46 11.81 13.45
N GLU A 351 -4.38 11.83 12.66
CA GLU A 351 -3.03 12.06 13.18
C GLU A 351 -2.72 13.53 13.45
N THR A 352 -3.32 14.46 12.69
CA THR A 352 -2.93 15.88 12.71
C THR A 352 -4.03 16.81 13.21
N GLY A 353 -5.28 16.36 13.23
CA GLY A 353 -6.44 17.21 13.43
C GLY A 353 -6.68 18.25 12.31
N LYS A 354 -5.92 18.17 11.20
CA LYS A 354 -5.99 19.10 10.06
C LYS A 354 -6.62 18.43 8.85
N PHE A 355 -7.05 19.24 7.89
CA PHE A 355 -7.65 18.77 6.64
C PHE A 355 -6.57 18.52 5.60
N LEU A 356 -6.62 17.36 4.94
CA LEU A 356 -5.81 17.08 3.75
C LEU A 356 -6.39 17.80 2.52
N ASP A 357 -5.52 18.39 1.70
CA ASP A 357 -5.85 19.06 0.42
C ASP A 357 -6.85 20.22 0.60
N ASN A 358 -6.55 21.05 1.61
CA ASN A 358 -7.34 22.19 2.03
C ASN A 358 -7.00 23.44 1.21
N TRP A 359 -7.32 23.43 -0.08
CA TRP A 359 -6.85 24.47 -1.01
C TRP A 359 -7.18 25.92 -0.61
N GLN A 360 -8.21 26.12 0.22
CA GLN A 360 -8.65 27.44 0.69
C GLN A 360 -7.81 27.98 1.85
N ASN A 361 -6.78 27.25 2.32
CA ASN A 361 -5.82 27.74 3.31
C ASN A 361 -4.62 28.51 2.71
N ASN A 362 -4.61 28.70 1.38
CA ASN A 362 -3.55 29.35 0.60
C ASN A 362 -2.19 28.64 0.56
N THR A 363 -2.03 27.49 1.23
CA THR A 363 -0.75 26.74 1.27
C THR A 363 -0.84 25.39 0.57
N GLU A 364 -2.03 24.81 0.47
CA GLU A 364 -2.26 23.48 -0.11
C GLU A 364 -3.05 23.56 -1.41
N SER A 365 -3.13 22.46 -2.16
CA SER A 365 -3.84 22.37 -3.44
C SER A 365 -4.84 21.22 -3.48
N ILE A 366 -5.74 21.27 -4.46
CA ILE A 366 -6.66 20.17 -4.78
C ILE A 366 -5.85 19.03 -5.41
N SER A 367 -6.19 17.77 -5.12
CA SER A 367 -5.49 16.60 -5.65
C SER A 367 -6.21 15.99 -6.84
N TYR A 368 -5.57 16.00 -8.02
CA TYR A 368 -5.91 15.06 -9.08
C TYR A 368 -5.55 13.65 -8.64
N LEU A 369 -6.44 12.71 -8.96
CA LEU A 369 -6.27 11.30 -8.67
C LEU A 369 -5.93 10.58 -9.98
N THR A 370 -4.73 10.83 -10.48
CA THR A 370 -4.28 10.36 -11.80
C THR A 370 -4.06 8.85 -11.88
N GLY A 371 -4.12 8.15 -10.74
CA GLY A 371 -4.18 6.68 -10.68
C GLY A 371 -5.49 6.11 -11.19
N ALA A 372 -6.52 6.93 -11.44
CA ALA A 372 -7.79 6.47 -11.99
C ALA A 372 -8.37 7.43 -13.05
N PHE A 373 -9.31 6.93 -13.85
CA PHE A 373 -9.90 7.66 -14.97
C PHE A 373 -11.33 7.21 -15.25
N PHE A 374 -12.25 8.16 -15.37
CA PHE A 374 -13.61 7.91 -15.83
C PHE A 374 -13.64 7.91 -17.36
N SER A 375 -13.46 6.72 -17.95
CA SER A 375 -13.34 6.56 -19.41
C SER A 375 -14.62 6.96 -20.15
N SER A 376 -15.78 6.65 -19.57
CA SER A 376 -17.10 6.98 -20.15
C SER A 376 -17.36 8.47 -20.32
N SER A 377 -16.81 9.31 -19.43
CA SER A 377 -16.99 10.77 -19.44
C SER A 377 -15.72 11.54 -19.79
N THR A 378 -14.62 10.85 -20.13
CA THR A 378 -13.28 11.40 -20.34
C THR A 378 -12.91 12.38 -19.22
N SER A 379 -12.92 11.92 -17.97
CA SER A 379 -12.68 12.80 -16.82
C SER A 379 -11.76 12.18 -15.79
N VAL A 380 -10.96 13.02 -15.13
CA VAL A 380 -10.04 12.57 -14.07
C VAL A 380 -10.67 12.86 -12.71
N PRO A 381 -10.69 11.89 -11.79
CA PRO A 381 -11.17 12.11 -10.44
C PRO A 381 -10.29 13.13 -9.72
N PHE A 382 -10.89 13.92 -8.82
CA PHE A 382 -10.14 14.77 -7.91
C PHE A 382 -10.86 14.93 -6.59
N ALA A 383 -10.10 15.24 -5.54
CA ALA A 383 -10.59 15.30 -4.18
C ALA A 383 -9.97 16.47 -3.39
N TYR A 384 -10.74 17.01 -2.45
CA TYR A 384 -10.32 18.10 -1.55
C TYR A 384 -11.33 18.33 -0.41
N TRP A 385 -10.89 19.12 0.59
CA TRP A 385 -11.76 19.73 1.58
C TRP A 385 -12.29 21.10 1.14
N ASP A 386 -13.61 21.29 1.08
CA ASP A 386 -14.28 22.57 0.79
C ASP A 386 -14.61 23.27 2.12
N ARG A 387 -13.78 24.24 2.53
CA ARG A 387 -13.98 25.03 3.75
C ARG A 387 -15.28 25.82 3.73
N VAL A 388 -15.68 26.36 2.59
CA VAL A 388 -16.88 27.21 2.50
C VAL A 388 -18.13 26.38 2.72
N ARG A 389 -18.17 25.19 2.12
CA ARG A 389 -19.27 24.25 2.32
C ARG A 389 -19.06 23.28 3.47
N ARG A 390 -17.94 23.40 4.19
CA ARG A 390 -17.57 22.58 5.36
C ARG A 390 -17.72 21.08 5.11
N ARG A 391 -17.21 20.59 3.97
CA ARG A 391 -17.41 19.20 3.54
C ARG A 391 -16.27 18.68 2.67
N VAL A 392 -16.14 17.35 2.61
CA VAL A 392 -15.30 16.70 1.60
C VAL A 392 -15.98 16.73 0.23
N ARG A 393 -15.19 16.86 -0.83
CA ARG A 393 -15.69 16.79 -2.21
C ARG A 393 -14.90 15.78 -3.04
N LEU A 394 -15.62 14.81 -3.60
CA LEU A 394 -15.14 13.89 -4.64
C LEU A 394 -15.82 14.27 -5.95
N PHE A 395 -15.04 14.76 -6.91
CA PHE A 395 -15.58 15.27 -8.17
C PHE A 395 -14.73 14.79 -9.36
N ARG A 396 -15.00 15.37 -10.52
CA ARG A 396 -14.30 15.07 -11.77
C ARG A 396 -13.89 16.35 -12.48
N PHE A 397 -12.75 16.31 -13.16
CA PHE A 397 -12.25 17.42 -13.96
C PHE A 397 -11.97 16.97 -15.39
N ASP A 398 -12.05 17.91 -16.33
CA ASP A 398 -11.59 17.66 -17.69
C ASP A 398 -10.07 17.52 -17.69
N PRO A 399 -9.51 16.44 -18.28
CA PRO A 399 -8.09 16.17 -18.25
C PRO A 399 -7.22 17.24 -18.95
N ARG A 400 -7.80 18.03 -19.85
CA ARG A 400 -7.11 19.09 -20.60
C ARG A 400 -7.11 20.43 -19.87
N ASN A 401 -8.01 20.62 -18.93
CA ASN A 401 -8.14 21.89 -18.23
C ASN A 401 -7.01 22.07 -17.22
N ARG A 402 -6.42 23.27 -17.20
CA ARG A 402 -5.48 23.68 -16.16
C ARG A 402 -6.24 24.35 -15.03
N GLY A 403 -6.25 23.74 -13.86
CA GLY A 403 -6.74 24.36 -12.64
C GLY A 403 -5.57 25.00 -11.90
N GLY A 404 -5.56 26.32 -11.74
CA GLY A 404 -4.45 27.03 -11.06
C GLY A 404 -4.15 26.52 -9.65
N TYR A 405 -5.17 25.95 -8.99
CA TYR A 405 -5.11 25.44 -7.64
C TYR A 405 -5.19 23.91 -7.52
N VAL A 406 -5.03 23.21 -8.64
CA VAL A 406 -5.09 21.74 -8.70
C VAL A 406 -3.70 21.21 -9.05
N GLY A 407 -3.23 20.23 -8.31
CA GLY A 407 -1.97 19.53 -8.57
C GLY A 407 -2.15 18.03 -8.41
N VAL A 408 -1.07 17.33 -8.10
CA VAL A 408 -1.10 15.87 -7.93
C VAL A 408 -0.23 15.46 -6.76
N ARG A 409 -0.60 14.36 -6.11
CA ARG A 409 0.26 13.65 -5.18
C ARG A 409 0.65 12.33 -5.81
N PHE A 410 1.93 12.03 -5.82
CA PHE A 410 2.44 10.72 -6.21
C PHE A 410 2.82 9.92 -4.96
N SER A 411 2.87 8.61 -5.13
CA SER A 411 3.25 7.64 -4.13
C SER A 411 4.14 6.57 -4.77
N VAL A 412 4.78 5.75 -3.95
CA VAL A 412 5.50 4.56 -4.39
C VAL A 412 4.70 3.34 -3.94
N VAL A 413 4.36 2.45 -4.87
CA VAL A 413 3.63 1.22 -4.55
C VAL A 413 4.63 0.13 -4.16
N VAL A 414 4.40 -0.49 -3.00
CA VAL A 414 5.31 -1.46 -2.36
C VAL A 414 5.08 -2.87 -2.84
#